data_AF-A0A6G0IU94-F1
#
_entry.id   AF-A0A6G0IU94-F1
#
_cell.length_a   1.000
_cell.length_b   1.000
_cell.length_c   1.000
_cell.angle_alpha   90.00
_cell.angle_beta   90.00
_cell.angle_gamma   90.00
#
_symmetry.space_group_name_H-M   'P 1'
#
loop_
_entity.id
_entity.type
_entity.pdbx_description
1 polymer ?
#
loop_
_entity_poly.entity_id
_entity_poly.type
_entity_poly.pdbx_seq_one_letter_code
_entity_poly.pdbx_strand_id
1 'polypeptide(L)'
;MVPPILLDKQFSDFTPDITPIILAAHTNNYEIIKLLLQRGVSIPQPHAVRCNCVECVSSSDVDGLRHSRSRINIYKALASPSLIALSSEDPFLTAFQLSWELKELSTVENEFKAEYEELSHVCKQFAKDLLDQTRSSRELEIILNYRDDINPLLDENANDLARLKLAIKYCQKEFVAQPNCQQLLASRWYDEFPGWRRRHWAGKLITCIFIGLLFPLLSIFYLISPKSRYGLFIRKPFIKFICHTASYLTFLFLLLLASQHIAAAKPDLQGPPPTTVEWMILPWVLGFIWTEIKQMWDSGFQDYIDDWWNLMDFIMNSLYLATISLKIVAYAKYSQDKLRCNWEMWHPTLVAEALFAIANIFSSLRLICLFTANSHLGPLQISLGRMLLDILKFLFIYCLVLLAFANGLNQLYFYYETKDGNTCTGIRCSHQNNAFSTQVLK
;
A
#
# COMPACT_ATOMS: atom_id res chain seq x y z
N MET A 1 17.12 1.07 -69.64
CA MET A 1 16.23 2.19 -69.28
C MET A 1 14.91 1.60 -68.83
N VAL A 2 14.62 1.65 -67.54
CA VAL A 2 13.33 1.24 -66.96
C VAL A 2 12.31 2.34 -67.27
N PRO A 3 11.05 2.04 -67.64
CA PRO A 3 10.06 3.05 -67.99
C PRO A 3 9.78 4.02 -66.82
N PRO A 4 9.58 5.32 -67.08
CA PRO A 4 9.39 6.35 -66.05
C PRO A 4 8.07 6.23 -65.24
N ILE A 5 7.20 5.27 -65.56
CA ILE A 5 5.95 4.98 -64.84
C ILE A 5 6.19 4.10 -63.59
N LEU A 6 7.37 3.48 -63.45
CA LEU A 6 7.78 2.76 -62.24
C LEU A 6 8.59 3.63 -61.26
N LEU A 7 8.73 4.92 -61.57
CA LEU A 7 9.42 5.93 -60.76
C LEU A 7 8.43 6.85 -60.01
N ASP A 8 7.16 6.47 -59.92
CA ASP A 8 6.34 6.86 -58.77
C ASP A 8 6.89 6.12 -57.55
N LYS A 9 7.98 6.69 -57.03
CA LYS A 9 8.14 6.99 -55.61
C LYS A 9 7.41 5.98 -54.72
N GLN A 10 8.13 4.96 -54.26
CA GLN A 10 7.75 4.08 -53.14
C GLN A 10 7.61 4.90 -51.85
N PHE A 11 6.63 5.79 -51.81
CA PHE A 11 6.25 6.60 -50.66
C PHE A 11 4.97 5.95 -50.14
N SER A 12 5.13 5.17 -49.08
CA SER A 12 4.00 4.73 -48.26
C SER A 12 3.69 5.87 -47.29
N ASP A 13 2.42 6.24 -47.16
CA ASP A 13 1.96 7.16 -46.10
C ASP A 13 2.06 6.51 -44.71
N PHE A 14 2.17 5.17 -44.65
CA PHE A 14 2.30 4.40 -43.42
C PHE A 14 3.72 3.89 -43.21
N THR A 15 4.12 3.81 -41.94
CA THR A 15 5.40 3.22 -41.56
C THR A 15 5.44 1.73 -41.94
N PRO A 16 6.62 1.20 -42.34
CA PRO A 16 6.73 -0.14 -42.93
C PRO A 16 6.43 -1.29 -41.96
N ASP A 17 6.33 -1.01 -40.66
CA ASP A 17 5.98 -1.95 -39.59
C ASP A 17 4.47 -2.14 -39.39
N ILE A 18 3.63 -1.28 -39.98
CA ILE A 18 2.17 -1.35 -39.81
C ILE A 18 1.59 -2.42 -40.75
N THR A 19 1.05 -3.49 -40.16
CA THR A 19 0.27 -4.50 -40.88
C THR A 19 -1.21 -4.09 -40.98
N PRO A 20 -1.99 -4.64 -41.92
CA PRO A 20 -3.40 -4.29 -42.09
C PRO A 20 -4.25 -4.49 -40.81
N ILE A 21 -3.95 -5.53 -40.04
CA ILE A 21 -4.65 -5.80 -38.76
C ILE A 21 -4.28 -4.78 -37.68
N ILE A 22 -3.01 -4.33 -37.63
CA ILE A 22 -2.56 -3.31 -36.68
C ILE A 22 -3.29 -2.00 -36.96
N LEU A 23 -3.35 -1.58 -38.23
CA LEU A 23 -4.06 -0.36 -38.61
C LEU A 23 -5.56 -0.46 -38.34
N ALA A 24 -6.19 -1.59 -38.65
CA ALA A 24 -7.60 -1.82 -38.35
C ALA A 24 -7.88 -1.73 -36.84
N ALA A 25 -7.01 -2.31 -36.01
CA ALA A 25 -7.10 -2.22 -34.56
C ALA A 25 -6.91 -0.78 -34.05
N HIS A 26 -6.01 0.02 -34.64
CA HIS A 26 -5.86 1.44 -34.31
C HIS A 26 -7.13 2.25 -34.57
N THR A 27 -7.89 1.92 -35.63
CA THR A 27 -9.20 2.54 -35.91
C THR A 27 -10.33 2.02 -35.03
N ASN A 28 -10.08 0.95 -34.26
CA ASN A 28 -11.04 0.28 -33.37
C ASN A 28 -12.36 -0.15 -34.04
N ASN A 29 -12.33 -0.44 -35.35
CA ASN A 29 -13.53 -0.82 -36.10
C ASN A 29 -13.78 -2.35 -36.05
N TYR A 30 -14.86 -2.74 -35.37
CA TYR A 30 -15.23 -4.14 -35.15
C TYR A 30 -15.39 -4.95 -36.44
N GLU A 31 -16.03 -4.40 -37.47
CA GLU A 31 -16.34 -5.14 -38.70
C GLU A 31 -15.07 -5.47 -39.50
N ILE A 32 -14.16 -4.49 -39.62
CA ILE A 32 -12.90 -4.65 -40.34
C ILE A 32 -12.02 -5.67 -39.63
N ILE A 33 -11.89 -5.57 -38.30
CA ILE A 33 -11.09 -6.50 -37.50
C ILE A 33 -11.64 -7.92 -37.62
N LYS A 34 -12.97 -8.09 -37.55
CA LYS A 34 -13.63 -9.40 -37.71
C LYS A 34 -13.33 -10.04 -39.06
N LEU A 35 -13.41 -9.27 -40.16
CA LEU A 35 -13.09 -9.76 -41.50
C LEU A 35 -11.62 -10.19 -41.62
N LEU A 36 -10.69 -9.44 -41.03
CA LEU A 36 -9.26 -9.76 -41.06
C LEU A 36 -8.93 -10.99 -40.20
N LEU A 37 -9.53 -11.12 -39.01
CA LEU A 37 -9.35 -12.29 -38.15
C LEU A 37 -9.90 -13.57 -38.80
N GLN A 38 -11.02 -13.49 -39.52
CA GLN A 38 -11.56 -14.63 -40.29
C GLN A 38 -10.62 -15.11 -41.41
N ARG A 39 -9.71 -14.25 -41.88
CA ARG A 39 -8.68 -14.60 -42.85
C ARG A 39 -7.41 -15.19 -42.22
N GLY A 40 -7.37 -15.36 -40.90
CA GLY A 40 -6.25 -15.97 -40.18
C GLY A 40 -5.06 -15.04 -39.98
N VAL A 41 -5.26 -13.71 -40.03
CA VAL A 41 -4.18 -12.74 -39.77
C VAL A 41 -3.88 -12.69 -38.27
N SER A 42 -2.61 -12.85 -37.90
CA SER A 42 -2.13 -12.76 -36.52
C SER A 42 -1.35 -11.47 -36.26
N ILE A 43 -1.42 -10.96 -35.03
CA ILE A 43 -0.56 -9.87 -34.56
C ILE A 43 0.68 -10.50 -33.89
N PRO A 44 1.89 -10.03 -34.20
CA PRO A 44 3.10 -10.52 -33.52
C PRO A 44 3.05 -10.17 -32.03
N GLN A 45 3.43 -11.12 -31.17
CA GLN A 45 3.57 -10.84 -29.75
C GLN A 45 4.88 -10.07 -29.50
N PRO A 46 4.82 -8.90 -28.84
CA PRO A 46 6.02 -8.12 -28.56
C PRO A 46 6.90 -8.86 -27.55
N HIS A 47 8.22 -8.87 -27.78
CA HIS A 47 9.16 -9.33 -26.77
C HIS A 47 9.20 -8.35 -25.59
N ALA A 48 9.64 -8.84 -24.42
CA ALA A 48 9.92 -8.00 -23.27
C ALA A 48 10.93 -6.89 -23.61
N VAL A 49 10.83 -5.72 -22.98
CA VAL A 49 11.72 -4.57 -23.29
C VAL A 49 13.19 -4.91 -23.05
N ARG A 50 13.48 -5.74 -22.06
CA ARG A 50 14.83 -6.20 -21.72
C ARG A 50 15.21 -7.52 -22.43
N CYS A 51 14.59 -7.79 -23.58
CA CYS A 51 14.92 -8.99 -24.35
C CYS A 51 16.28 -8.84 -25.04
N ASN A 52 17.19 -9.77 -24.75
CA ASN A 52 18.53 -9.81 -25.33
C ASN A 52 18.63 -10.79 -26.51
N CYS A 53 17.54 -11.06 -27.22
CA CYS A 53 17.59 -11.95 -28.38
C CYS A 53 18.28 -11.25 -29.57
N VAL A 54 18.82 -12.05 -30.49
CA VAL A 54 19.59 -11.55 -31.65
C VAL A 54 18.77 -10.56 -32.49
N GLU A 55 17.47 -10.80 -32.65
CA GLU A 55 16.57 -9.93 -33.41
C GLU A 55 16.33 -8.58 -32.72
N CYS A 56 16.08 -8.56 -31.40
CA CYS A 56 15.88 -7.32 -30.64
C CYS A 56 17.15 -6.47 -30.60
N VAL A 57 18.30 -7.09 -30.36
CA VAL A 57 19.58 -6.37 -30.31
C VAL A 57 19.94 -5.81 -31.69
N SER A 58 19.87 -6.64 -32.74
CA SER A 58 20.18 -6.19 -34.10
C SER A 58 19.23 -5.10 -34.61
N SER A 59 17.92 -5.20 -34.34
CA SER A 59 16.96 -4.18 -34.74
C SER A 59 17.13 -2.87 -33.97
N SER A 60 17.46 -2.94 -32.68
CA SER A 60 17.76 -1.77 -31.87
C SER A 60 19.07 -1.08 -32.29
N ASP A 61 20.11 -1.85 -32.64
CA ASP A 61 21.41 -1.32 -33.07
C ASP A 61 21.32 -0.65 -34.46
N VAL A 62 20.46 -1.18 -35.34
CA VAL A 62 20.22 -0.60 -36.67
C VAL A 62 19.36 0.66 -36.58
N ASP A 63 18.23 0.61 -35.88
CA ASP A 63 17.32 1.75 -35.69
C ASP A 63 16.45 1.58 -34.44
N GLY A 64 16.95 2.09 -33.31
CA GLY A 64 16.25 2.05 -32.03
C GLY A 64 14.91 2.79 -32.04
N LEU A 65 14.78 3.90 -32.78
CA LEU A 65 13.52 4.65 -32.85
C LEU A 65 12.44 3.83 -33.55
N ARG A 66 12.78 3.20 -34.68
CA ARG A 66 11.85 2.34 -35.42
C ARG A 66 11.48 1.10 -34.61
N HIS A 67 12.42 0.52 -33.88
CA HIS A 67 12.13 -0.61 -32.98
C HIS A 67 11.13 -0.20 -31.87
N SER A 68 11.36 0.91 -31.17
CA SER A 68 10.43 1.42 -30.15
C SER A 68 9.07 1.80 -30.73
N ARG A 69 9.02 2.48 -31.88
CA ARG A 69 7.75 2.84 -32.53
C ARG A 69 6.95 1.62 -32.96
N SER A 70 7.61 0.60 -33.50
CA SER A 70 6.97 -0.66 -33.89
C SER A 70 6.34 -1.36 -32.69
N ARG A 71 7.04 -1.42 -31.55
CA ARG A 71 6.51 -1.98 -30.29
C ARG A 71 5.26 -1.23 -29.83
N ILE A 72 5.28 0.10 -29.82
CA ILE A 72 4.12 0.92 -29.45
C ILE A 72 2.94 0.67 -30.39
N ASN A 73 3.18 0.59 -31.70
CA ASN A 73 2.13 0.30 -32.68
C ASN A 73 1.47 -1.07 -32.42
N ILE A 74 2.26 -2.09 -32.07
CA ILE A 74 1.74 -3.41 -31.69
C ILE A 74 0.90 -3.32 -30.42
N TYR A 75 1.41 -2.69 -29.36
CA TYR A 75 0.67 -2.54 -28.10
C TYR A 75 -0.61 -1.74 -28.27
N LYS A 76 -0.59 -0.68 -29.08
CA LYS A 76 -1.78 0.11 -29.43
C LYS A 76 -2.83 -0.73 -30.16
N ALA A 77 -2.40 -1.65 -31.01
CA ALA A 77 -3.31 -2.60 -31.65
C ALA A 77 -3.88 -3.60 -30.64
N LEU A 78 -3.04 -4.22 -29.81
CA LEU A 78 -3.45 -5.19 -28.78
C LEU A 78 -4.41 -4.59 -27.74
N ALA A 79 -4.24 -3.31 -27.42
CA ALA A 79 -5.08 -2.57 -26.47
C ALA A 79 -6.45 -2.17 -27.03
N SER A 80 -6.73 -2.43 -28.31
CA SER A 80 -8.02 -2.11 -28.93
C SER A 80 -9.17 -2.91 -28.29
N PRO A 81 -10.22 -2.24 -27.78
CA PRO A 81 -11.41 -2.91 -27.24
C PRO A 81 -12.06 -3.91 -28.21
N SER A 82 -12.20 -3.53 -29.48
CA SER A 82 -12.81 -4.36 -30.52
C SER A 82 -11.99 -5.61 -30.80
N LEU A 83 -10.66 -5.51 -30.78
CA LEU A 83 -9.76 -6.65 -30.94
C LEU A 83 -9.84 -7.60 -29.75
N ILE A 84 -9.75 -7.08 -28.52
CA ILE A 84 -9.84 -7.88 -27.30
C ILE A 84 -11.17 -8.65 -27.26
N ALA A 85 -12.28 -7.98 -27.58
CA ALA A 85 -13.61 -8.60 -27.61
C ALA A 85 -13.77 -9.73 -28.65
N LEU A 86 -13.02 -9.70 -29.74
CA LEU A 86 -13.09 -10.70 -30.82
C LEU A 86 -12.09 -11.85 -30.66
N SER A 87 -10.94 -11.59 -30.03
CA SER A 87 -9.80 -12.52 -30.02
C SER A 87 -9.57 -13.19 -28.67
N SER A 88 -9.96 -12.56 -27.56
CA SER A 88 -9.68 -13.06 -26.20
C SER A 88 -10.83 -13.93 -25.68
N GLU A 89 -10.50 -15.08 -25.10
CA GLU A 89 -11.46 -15.95 -24.41
C GLU A 89 -11.95 -15.32 -23.10
N ASP A 90 -11.03 -14.79 -22.29
CA ASP A 90 -11.31 -14.00 -21.09
C ASP A 90 -10.87 -12.54 -21.29
N PRO A 91 -11.78 -11.65 -21.75
CA PRO A 91 -11.44 -10.25 -21.99
C PRO A 91 -11.08 -9.48 -20.71
N PHE A 92 -11.52 -9.91 -19.52
CA PHE A 92 -11.14 -9.26 -18.26
C PHE A 92 -9.68 -9.56 -17.92
N LEU A 93 -9.27 -10.82 -17.99
CA LEU A 93 -7.88 -11.21 -17.71
C LEU A 93 -6.91 -10.54 -18.67
N THR A 94 -7.21 -10.60 -19.98
CA THR A 94 -6.38 -9.95 -21.01
C THR A 94 -6.26 -8.45 -20.76
N ALA A 95 -7.37 -7.75 -20.46
CA ALA A 95 -7.33 -6.32 -20.17
C ALA A 95 -6.51 -6.00 -18.91
N PHE A 96 -6.60 -6.83 -17.86
CA PHE A 96 -5.84 -6.64 -16.63
C PHE A 96 -4.34 -6.80 -16.88
N GLN A 97 -3.93 -7.91 -17.51
CA GLN A 97 -2.54 -8.19 -17.85
C GLN A 97 -1.95 -7.11 -18.77
N LEU A 98 -2.65 -6.77 -19.85
CA LEU A 98 -2.18 -5.77 -20.81
C LEU A 98 -2.06 -4.40 -20.15
N SER A 99 -3.02 -3.99 -19.32
CA SER A 99 -2.94 -2.71 -18.62
C SER A 99 -1.77 -2.64 -17.62
N TRP A 100 -1.39 -3.78 -17.04
CA TRP A 100 -0.25 -3.90 -16.13
C TRP A 100 1.07 -3.84 -16.88
N GLU A 101 1.21 -4.62 -17.95
CA GLU A 101 2.36 -4.59 -18.83
C GLU A 101 2.59 -3.17 -19.36
N LEU A 102 1.57 -2.52 -19.92
CA LEU A 102 1.66 -1.13 -20.39
C LEU A 102 2.09 -0.17 -19.29
N LYS A 103 1.64 -0.38 -18.05
CA LYS A 103 2.06 0.47 -16.93
C LYS A 103 3.53 0.25 -16.57
N GLU A 104 4.00 -0.99 -16.56
CA GLU A 104 5.40 -1.33 -16.32
C GLU A 104 6.29 -0.75 -17.44
N LEU A 105 5.88 -0.92 -18.69
CA LEU A 105 6.53 -0.35 -19.87
C LEU A 105 6.68 1.17 -19.79
N SER A 106 5.66 1.89 -19.30
CA SER A 106 5.72 3.35 -19.13
C SER A 106 6.79 3.82 -18.14
N THR A 107 7.30 2.93 -17.29
CA THR A 107 8.40 3.22 -16.35
C THR A 107 9.77 2.84 -16.90
N VAL A 108 9.82 1.94 -17.89
CA VAL A 108 11.06 1.48 -18.53
C VAL A 108 11.40 2.37 -19.73
N GLU A 109 10.41 2.71 -20.56
CA GLU A 109 10.55 3.63 -21.69
C GLU A 109 9.99 5.01 -21.33
N ASN A 110 10.85 5.86 -20.78
CA ASN A 110 10.45 7.18 -20.27
C ASN A 110 10.02 8.15 -21.38
N GLU A 111 10.57 7.99 -22.58
CA GLU A 111 10.35 8.85 -23.74
C GLU A 111 8.90 8.80 -24.23
N PHE A 112 8.28 7.61 -24.18
CA PHE A 112 6.90 7.36 -24.61
C PHE A 112 5.94 7.07 -23.45
N LYS A 113 6.32 7.48 -22.23
CA LYS A 113 5.54 7.25 -21.01
C LYS A 113 4.06 7.66 -21.16
N ALA A 114 3.80 8.82 -21.75
CA ALA A 114 2.44 9.34 -21.91
C ALA A 114 1.56 8.42 -22.79
N GLU A 115 2.11 7.91 -23.90
CA GLU A 115 1.40 7.01 -24.81
C GLU A 115 1.07 5.67 -24.14
N TYR A 116 2.02 5.09 -23.40
CA TYR A 116 1.79 3.85 -22.64
C TYR A 116 0.79 4.02 -21.50
N GLU A 117 0.84 5.14 -20.77
CA GLU A 117 -0.12 5.43 -19.70
C GLU A 117 -1.54 5.61 -20.25
N GLU A 118 -1.69 6.23 -21.42
CA GLU A 118 -2.97 6.35 -22.12
C GLU A 118 -3.52 4.97 -22.55
N LEU A 119 -2.70 4.13 -23.18
CA LEU A 119 -3.10 2.77 -23.56
C LEU A 119 -3.50 1.93 -22.34
N SER A 120 -2.76 2.02 -21.24
CA SER A 120 -3.10 1.36 -19.97
C SER A 120 -4.47 1.82 -19.46
N HIS A 121 -4.77 3.12 -19.58
CA HIS A 121 -6.08 3.67 -19.22
C HIS A 121 -7.20 3.15 -20.13
N VAL A 122 -6.98 3.04 -21.44
CA VAL A 122 -7.96 2.45 -22.38
C VAL A 122 -8.33 1.02 -21.98
N CYS A 123 -7.35 0.17 -21.64
CA CYS A 123 -7.62 -1.19 -21.18
C CYS A 123 -8.41 -1.23 -19.86
N LYS A 124 -8.09 -0.35 -18.91
CA LYS A 124 -8.82 -0.23 -17.63
C LYS A 124 -10.27 0.19 -17.84
N GLN A 125 -10.48 1.16 -18.71
CA GLN A 125 -11.81 1.66 -19.06
C GLN A 125 -12.61 0.58 -19.78
N PHE A 126 -12.03 -0.15 -20.72
CA PHE A 126 -12.68 -1.28 -21.39
C PHE A 126 -13.16 -2.34 -20.39
N ALA A 127 -12.31 -2.74 -19.43
CA ALA A 127 -12.69 -3.72 -18.42
C ALA A 127 -13.84 -3.21 -17.53
N LYS A 128 -13.83 -1.93 -17.15
CA LYS A 128 -14.91 -1.29 -16.39
C LYS A 128 -16.22 -1.25 -17.19
N ASP A 129 -16.16 -0.82 -18.45
CA ASP A 129 -17.34 -0.67 -19.31
C ASP A 129 -17.96 -2.02 -19.65
N LEU A 130 -17.15 -3.08 -19.76
CA LEU A 130 -17.63 -4.46 -19.94
C LEU A 130 -18.37 -4.96 -18.70
N LEU A 131 -17.87 -4.68 -17.49
CA LEU A 131 -18.55 -5.04 -16.25
C LEU A 131 -19.86 -4.24 -16.06
N ASP A 132 -19.97 -3.05 -16.66
CA ASP A 132 -21.19 -2.22 -16.67
C ASP A 132 -22.35 -2.83 -17.45
N GLN A 133 -22.07 -3.77 -18.35
CA GLN A 133 -23.12 -4.48 -19.09
C GLN A 133 -23.82 -5.57 -18.27
N THR A 134 -23.41 -5.81 -17.03
CA THR A 134 -24.07 -6.79 -16.14
C THR A 134 -25.47 -6.33 -15.75
N ARG A 135 -26.47 -7.19 -15.93
CA ARG A 135 -27.89 -6.84 -15.69
C ARG A 135 -28.45 -7.42 -14.41
N SER A 136 -27.85 -8.51 -13.92
CA SER A 136 -28.29 -9.20 -12.71
C SER A 136 -27.17 -9.32 -11.68
N SER A 137 -27.55 -9.34 -10.40
CA SER A 137 -26.59 -9.60 -9.31
C SER A 137 -25.94 -10.98 -9.44
N ARG A 138 -26.65 -11.96 -10.03
CA ARG A 138 -26.14 -13.30 -10.29
C ARG A 138 -25.02 -13.29 -11.34
N GLU A 139 -25.18 -12.58 -12.45
CA GLU A 139 -24.11 -12.41 -13.45
C GLU A 139 -22.87 -11.77 -12.81
N LEU A 140 -23.09 -10.71 -12.03
CA LEU A 140 -22.02 -10.00 -11.34
C LEU A 140 -21.29 -10.92 -10.34
N GLU A 141 -22.02 -11.72 -9.56
CA GLU A 141 -21.42 -12.69 -8.64
C GLU A 141 -20.60 -13.76 -9.35
N ILE A 142 -21.06 -14.25 -10.50
CA ILE A 142 -20.32 -15.22 -11.31
C ILE A 142 -18.99 -14.60 -11.76
N ILE A 143 -19.01 -13.40 -12.33
CA ILE A 143 -17.80 -12.72 -12.82
C ILE A 143 -16.81 -12.47 -11.66
N LEU A 144 -17.28 -11.92 -10.55
CA LEU A 144 -16.40 -11.54 -9.43
C LEU A 144 -15.82 -12.74 -8.67
N ASN A 145 -16.50 -13.89 -8.68
CA ASN A 145 -16.03 -15.11 -8.01
C ASN A 145 -15.28 -16.07 -8.94
N TYR A 146 -15.20 -15.78 -10.24
CA TYR A 146 -14.58 -16.68 -11.22
C TYR A 146 -13.07 -16.87 -10.98
N ARG A 147 -12.60 -18.12 -11.08
CA ARG A 147 -11.20 -18.59 -10.97
C ARG A 147 -10.88 -19.51 -12.15
N ASP A 148 -9.65 -19.41 -12.66
CA ASP A 148 -9.17 -20.26 -13.76
C ASP A 148 -8.79 -21.67 -13.26
N ASP A 149 -8.28 -21.78 -12.03
CA ASP A 149 -7.86 -23.04 -11.41
C ASP A 149 -8.95 -23.61 -10.48
N ILE A 150 -9.79 -24.51 -11.00
CA ILE A 150 -10.72 -25.30 -10.18
C ILE A 150 -9.94 -26.47 -9.57
N ASN A 151 -9.37 -26.30 -8.37
CA ASN A 151 -8.94 -27.43 -7.55
C ASN A 151 -10.08 -27.83 -6.60
N PRO A 152 -10.90 -28.84 -6.94
CA PRO A 152 -12.10 -29.20 -6.18
C PRO A 152 -11.83 -29.77 -4.77
N LEU A 153 -10.57 -30.05 -4.43
CA LEU A 153 -10.16 -30.65 -3.15
C LEU A 153 -9.79 -29.63 -2.06
N LEU A 154 -9.71 -28.32 -2.38
CA LEU A 154 -9.19 -27.30 -1.45
C LEU A 154 -10.22 -26.26 -0.99
N ASP A 155 -11.37 -26.11 -1.66
CA ASP A 155 -12.25 -24.95 -1.45
C ASP A 155 -13.54 -25.29 -0.66
N GLU A 156 -13.47 -25.19 0.67
CA GLU A 156 -14.68 -25.03 1.50
C GLU A 156 -15.32 -23.62 1.34
N ASN A 157 -14.65 -22.66 0.66
CA ASN A 157 -15.09 -21.27 0.52
C ASN A 157 -15.26 -20.85 -0.95
N ALA A 158 -16.36 -21.27 -1.59
CA ALA A 158 -16.69 -20.98 -2.99
C ALA A 158 -16.99 -19.49 -3.33
N ASN A 159 -16.99 -18.58 -2.34
CA ASN A 159 -17.45 -17.19 -2.49
C ASN A 159 -16.38 -16.15 -2.10
N ASP A 160 -15.17 -16.38 -2.59
CA ASP A 160 -13.97 -15.69 -2.11
C ASP A 160 -13.60 -14.42 -2.91
N LEU A 161 -14.48 -13.96 -3.82
CA LEU A 161 -14.29 -12.77 -4.65
C LEU A 161 -12.94 -12.81 -5.41
N ALA A 162 -12.62 -13.96 -5.99
CA ALA A 162 -11.29 -14.23 -6.54
C ALA A 162 -10.89 -13.29 -7.69
N ARG A 163 -11.79 -13.06 -8.64
CA ARG A 163 -11.57 -12.14 -9.76
C ARG A 163 -11.42 -10.70 -9.26
N LEU A 164 -12.13 -10.33 -8.20
CA LEU A 164 -11.96 -9.03 -7.55
C LEU A 164 -10.58 -8.90 -6.87
N LYS A 165 -10.12 -9.93 -6.15
CA LYS A 165 -8.77 -9.96 -5.58
C LYS A 165 -7.71 -9.83 -6.67
N LEU A 166 -7.89 -10.48 -7.82
CA LEU A 166 -7.03 -10.35 -8.99
C LEU A 166 -7.05 -8.92 -9.57
N ALA A 167 -8.23 -8.31 -9.69
CA ALA A 167 -8.36 -6.91 -10.14
C ALA A 167 -7.63 -5.92 -9.20
N ILE A 168 -7.67 -6.16 -7.88
CA ILE A 168 -6.92 -5.39 -6.89
C ILE A 168 -5.41 -5.58 -7.10
N LYS A 169 -4.94 -6.82 -7.31
CA LYS A 169 -3.53 -7.12 -7.60
C LYS A 169 -3.02 -6.37 -8.83
N TYR A 170 -3.80 -6.34 -9.91
CA TYR A 170 -3.48 -5.57 -11.11
C TYR A 170 -3.81 -4.07 -11.03
N CYS A 171 -4.08 -3.53 -9.82
CA CYS A 171 -4.35 -2.12 -9.59
C CYS A 171 -5.50 -1.53 -10.43
N GLN A 172 -6.55 -2.31 -10.70
CA GLN A 172 -7.71 -1.93 -11.51
C GLN A 172 -8.71 -1.09 -10.72
N LYS A 173 -8.30 0.13 -10.36
CA LYS A 173 -9.06 1.01 -9.46
C LYS A 173 -10.46 1.35 -9.98
N GLU A 174 -10.60 1.59 -11.28
CA GLU A 174 -11.88 1.97 -11.91
C GLU A 174 -12.88 0.82 -12.00
N PHE A 175 -12.40 -0.38 -12.30
CA PHE A 175 -13.19 -1.61 -12.29
C PHE A 175 -13.76 -1.88 -10.90
N VAL A 176 -12.92 -1.79 -9.86
CA VAL A 176 -13.35 -2.01 -8.47
C VAL A 176 -14.30 -0.90 -8.01
N ALA A 177 -14.08 0.34 -8.43
CA ALA A 177 -14.90 1.50 -8.04
C ALA A 177 -16.27 1.55 -8.74
N GLN A 178 -16.58 0.63 -9.65
CA GLN A 178 -17.84 0.61 -10.36
C GLN A 178 -19.05 0.49 -9.39
N PRO A 179 -20.16 1.22 -9.64
CA PRO A 179 -21.33 1.21 -8.75
C PRO A 179 -21.90 -0.18 -8.44
N ASN A 180 -22.03 -1.05 -9.44
CA ASN A 180 -22.58 -2.40 -9.27
C ASN A 180 -21.69 -3.26 -8.36
N CYS A 181 -20.36 -3.20 -8.58
CA CYS A 181 -19.37 -3.88 -7.75
C CYS A 181 -19.41 -3.38 -6.30
N GLN A 182 -19.43 -2.05 -6.11
CA GLN A 182 -19.49 -1.43 -4.78
C GLN A 182 -20.79 -1.74 -4.04
N GLN A 183 -21.92 -1.83 -4.75
CA GLN A 183 -23.19 -2.22 -4.15
C GLN A 183 -23.17 -3.66 -3.61
N LEU A 184 -22.58 -4.59 -4.37
CA LEU A 184 -22.40 -5.99 -3.96
C LEU A 184 -21.41 -6.12 -2.80
N LEU A 185 -20.34 -5.33 -2.79
CA LEU A 185 -19.42 -5.27 -1.64
C LEU A 185 -20.09 -4.70 -0.40
N ALA A 186 -20.90 -3.65 -0.55
CA ALA A 186 -21.65 -3.08 0.55
C ALA A 186 -22.69 -4.06 1.12
N SER A 187 -23.38 -4.84 0.28
CA SER A 187 -24.33 -5.85 0.75
C SER A 187 -23.64 -6.96 1.55
N ARG A 188 -22.46 -7.43 1.09
CA ARG A 188 -21.64 -8.40 1.83
C ARG A 188 -21.01 -7.82 3.09
N TRP A 189 -20.60 -6.55 3.08
CA TRP A 189 -19.99 -5.90 4.23
C TRP A 189 -20.97 -5.76 5.40
N TYR A 190 -22.20 -5.32 5.11
CA TYR A 190 -23.25 -5.19 6.11
C TYR A 190 -24.01 -6.50 6.37
N ASP A 191 -23.75 -7.56 5.60
CA ASP A 191 -24.28 -8.92 5.76
C ASP A 191 -25.74 -8.94 6.25
N GLU A 192 -26.60 -8.36 5.42
CA GLU A 192 -28.04 -8.19 5.63
C GLU A 192 -28.47 -7.45 6.91
N PHE A 193 -27.61 -6.67 7.58
CA PHE A 193 -28.04 -5.81 8.68
C PHE A 193 -29.19 -4.90 8.21
N PRO A 194 -30.45 -5.19 8.60
CA PRO A 194 -31.58 -4.61 7.93
C PRO A 194 -31.63 -3.12 8.27
N GLY A 195 -31.65 -2.30 7.22
CA GLY A 195 -31.81 -0.86 7.35
C GLY A 195 -30.59 -0.09 7.88
N TRP A 196 -29.38 -0.66 7.96
CA TRP A 196 -28.18 0.11 8.38
C TRP A 196 -28.02 1.40 7.58
N ARG A 197 -28.20 1.34 6.26
CA ARG A 197 -28.14 2.51 5.36
C ARG A 197 -29.17 3.58 5.71
N ARG A 198 -30.36 3.20 6.18
CA ARG A 198 -31.50 4.08 6.49
C ARG A 198 -31.43 4.71 7.88
N ARG A 199 -30.55 4.23 8.78
CA ARG A 199 -30.45 4.77 10.15
C ARG A 199 -29.81 6.16 10.17
N HIS A 200 -30.32 7.00 11.07
CA HIS A 200 -29.73 8.30 11.40
C HIS A 200 -28.30 8.12 11.97
N TRP A 201 -27.44 9.13 11.78
CA TRP A 201 -26.03 9.08 12.17
C TRP A 201 -25.85 8.80 13.67
N ALA A 202 -26.67 9.40 14.53
CA ALA A 202 -26.62 9.19 15.99
C ALA A 202 -26.96 7.74 16.37
N GLY A 203 -27.96 7.15 15.71
CA GLY A 203 -28.32 5.75 15.92
C GLY A 203 -27.19 4.79 15.52
N LYS A 204 -26.51 5.08 14.40
CA LYS A 204 -25.32 4.32 13.97
C LYS A 204 -24.21 4.43 15.01
N LEU A 205 -23.91 5.63 15.49
CA LEU A 205 -22.87 5.88 16.49
C LEU A 205 -23.13 5.11 17.79
N ILE A 206 -24.35 5.20 18.35
CA ILE A 206 -24.71 4.50 19.59
C ILE A 206 -24.57 2.98 19.41
N THR A 207 -25.02 2.43 18.29
CA THR A 207 -24.88 0.98 18.03
C THR A 207 -23.42 0.55 17.87
N CYS A 208 -22.58 1.36 17.22
CA CYS A 208 -21.15 1.08 17.11
C CYS A 208 -20.46 1.12 18.47
N ILE A 209 -20.77 2.10 19.32
CA ILE A 209 -20.21 2.21 20.68
C ILE A 209 -20.65 0.99 21.51
N PHE A 210 -21.93 0.61 21.43
CA PHE A 210 -22.45 -0.55 22.18
C PHE A 210 -21.74 -1.85 21.79
N ILE A 211 -21.62 -2.14 20.48
CA ILE A 211 -20.88 -3.31 19.98
C ILE A 211 -19.40 -3.20 20.37
N GLY A 212 -18.83 -2.00 20.26
CA GLY A 212 -17.46 -1.71 20.63
C GLY A 212 -17.17 -1.98 22.10
N LEU A 213 -18.07 -1.67 23.04
CA LEU A 213 -17.90 -1.99 24.46
C LEU A 213 -18.05 -3.50 24.75
N LEU A 214 -18.86 -4.20 23.96
CA LEU A 214 -19.11 -5.65 24.09
C LEU A 214 -18.03 -6.53 23.44
N PHE A 215 -17.02 -5.95 22.80
CA PHE A 215 -16.00 -6.70 22.05
C PHE A 215 -15.30 -7.83 22.85
N PRO A 216 -14.97 -7.70 24.15
CA PRO A 216 -14.25 -8.75 24.87
C PRO A 216 -15.16 -9.97 25.08
N LEU A 217 -16.43 -9.72 25.44
CA LEU A 217 -17.44 -10.76 25.63
C LEU A 217 -17.74 -11.50 24.33
N LEU A 218 -17.92 -10.75 23.22
CA LEU A 218 -18.13 -11.34 21.90
C LEU A 218 -16.95 -12.19 21.43
N SER A 219 -15.72 -11.75 21.70
CA SER A 219 -14.51 -12.49 21.36
C SER A 219 -14.36 -13.77 22.17
N ILE A 220 -14.68 -13.74 23.47
CA ILE A 220 -14.69 -14.92 24.34
C ILE A 220 -15.75 -15.94 23.88
N PHE A 221 -16.96 -15.48 23.53
CA PHE A 221 -18.00 -16.38 23.01
C PHE A 221 -17.59 -17.04 21.70
N TYR A 222 -16.86 -16.33 20.84
CA TYR A 222 -16.31 -16.90 19.62
C TYR A 222 -15.25 -17.98 19.89
N LEU A 223 -14.37 -17.73 20.87
CA LEU A 223 -13.33 -18.69 21.27
C LEU A 223 -13.92 -19.98 21.85
N ILE A 224 -14.92 -19.87 22.72
CA ILE A 224 -15.51 -21.02 23.43
C ILE A 224 -16.51 -21.78 22.53
N SER A 225 -17.37 -21.05 21.81
CA SER A 225 -18.45 -21.64 21.02
C SER A 225 -18.62 -20.92 19.68
N PRO A 226 -17.76 -21.21 18.68
CA PRO A 226 -17.75 -20.52 17.39
C PRO A 226 -19.02 -20.74 16.55
N LYS A 227 -19.75 -21.84 16.79
CA LYS A 227 -21.02 -22.17 16.10
C LYS A 227 -22.26 -21.54 16.75
N SER A 228 -22.10 -20.80 17.85
CA SER A 228 -23.23 -20.13 18.52
C SER A 228 -23.75 -18.94 17.69
N ARG A 229 -24.95 -18.44 18.02
CA ARG A 229 -25.51 -17.22 17.40
C ARG A 229 -24.57 -16.01 17.54
N TYR A 230 -23.92 -15.85 18.70
CA TYR A 230 -22.95 -14.77 18.93
C TYR A 230 -21.62 -15.02 18.21
N GLY A 231 -21.18 -16.29 18.08
CA GLY A 231 -20.01 -16.65 17.28
C GLY A 231 -20.19 -16.37 15.79
N LEU A 232 -21.38 -16.62 15.25
CA LEU A 232 -21.74 -16.24 13.87
C LEU A 232 -21.84 -14.71 13.71
N PHE A 233 -22.23 -13.99 14.76
CA PHE A 233 -22.34 -12.53 14.74
C PHE A 233 -20.99 -11.82 14.54
N ILE A 234 -19.91 -12.28 15.20
CA ILE A 234 -18.56 -11.69 15.02
C ILE A 234 -17.93 -12.05 13.68
N ARG A 235 -18.37 -13.13 13.01
CA ARG A 235 -17.88 -13.49 11.67
C ARG A 235 -18.25 -12.46 10.62
N LYS A 236 -19.33 -11.69 10.84
CA LYS A 236 -19.78 -10.62 9.95
C LYS A 236 -18.68 -9.55 9.79
N PRO A 237 -18.32 -9.14 8.55
CA PRO A 237 -17.18 -8.24 8.30
C PRO A 237 -17.26 -6.92 9.07
N PHE A 238 -18.43 -6.26 9.05
CA PHE A 238 -18.63 -4.99 9.75
C PHE A 238 -18.47 -5.09 11.27
N ILE A 239 -18.96 -6.18 11.89
CA ILE A 239 -18.84 -6.41 13.34
C ILE A 239 -17.38 -6.71 13.70
N LYS A 240 -16.71 -7.54 12.90
CA LYS A 240 -15.28 -7.82 13.03
C LYS A 240 -14.46 -6.54 13.00
N PHE A 241 -14.75 -5.65 12.04
CA PHE A 241 -14.10 -4.33 11.94
C PHE A 241 -14.29 -3.49 13.21
N ILE A 242 -15.52 -3.35 13.72
CA ILE A 242 -15.79 -2.61 14.96
C ILE A 242 -15.01 -3.24 16.14
N CYS A 243 -14.97 -4.56 16.25
CA CYS A 243 -14.25 -5.24 17.33
C CYS A 243 -12.74 -5.00 17.26
N HIS A 244 -12.13 -5.07 16.08
CA HIS A 244 -10.70 -4.75 15.90
C HIS A 244 -10.42 -3.28 16.23
N THR A 245 -11.25 -2.35 15.74
CA THR A 245 -11.10 -0.92 16.05
C THR A 245 -11.25 -0.66 17.55
N ALA A 246 -12.25 -1.26 18.21
CA ALA A 246 -12.45 -1.11 19.65
C ALA A 246 -11.25 -1.67 20.44
N SER A 247 -10.77 -2.87 20.09
CA SER A 247 -9.56 -3.45 20.71
C SER A 247 -8.34 -2.54 20.54
N TYR A 248 -8.14 -1.97 19.35
CA TYR A 248 -7.05 -1.04 19.09
C TYR A 248 -7.18 0.26 19.90
N LEU A 249 -8.39 0.82 20.01
CA LEU A 249 -8.65 1.99 20.85
C LEU A 249 -8.43 1.68 22.34
N THR A 250 -8.78 0.48 22.82
CA THR A 250 -8.45 0.08 24.18
C THR A 250 -6.96 -0.05 24.42
N PHE A 251 -6.20 -0.56 23.44
CA PHE A 251 -4.74 -0.59 23.51
C PHE A 251 -4.15 0.82 23.62
N LEU A 252 -4.59 1.76 22.78
CA LEU A 252 -4.15 3.16 22.88
C LEU A 252 -4.55 3.81 24.21
N PHE A 253 -5.75 3.50 24.71
CA PHE A 253 -6.18 3.98 26.02
C PHE A 253 -5.29 3.43 27.15
N LEU A 254 -4.88 2.15 27.09
CA LEU A 254 -3.91 1.58 28.03
C LEU A 254 -2.54 2.25 27.93
N LEU A 255 -2.08 2.60 26.72
CA LEU A 255 -0.84 3.38 26.54
C LEU A 255 -0.93 4.78 27.15
N LEU A 256 -2.08 5.45 27.02
CA LEU A 256 -2.34 6.73 27.67
C LEU A 256 -2.41 6.60 29.20
N LEU A 257 -2.93 5.49 29.73
CA LEU A 257 -2.89 5.21 31.16
C LEU A 257 -1.48 4.89 31.66
N ALA A 258 -0.66 4.21 30.85
CA ALA A 258 0.73 3.90 31.20
C ALA A 258 1.60 5.15 31.38
N SER A 259 1.25 6.27 30.71
CA SER A 259 1.95 7.54 30.87
C SER A 259 1.49 8.37 32.06
N GLN A 260 0.36 8.00 32.71
CA GLN A 260 -0.10 8.69 33.92
C GLN A 260 0.67 8.18 35.14
N HIS A 261 1.04 9.11 36.03
CA HIS A 261 1.75 8.81 37.30
C HIS A 261 1.04 7.82 38.23
N ILE A 262 -0.22 7.47 37.93
CA ILE A 262 -1.07 6.55 38.71
C ILE A 262 -0.53 5.11 38.67
N ALA A 263 0.19 4.72 37.61
CA ALA A 263 0.74 3.38 37.42
C ALA A 263 2.28 3.35 37.27
N ALA A 264 2.97 4.46 37.54
CA ALA A 264 4.40 4.57 37.33
C ALA A 264 5.19 3.83 38.42
N ALA A 265 6.20 3.05 38.02
CA ALA A 265 7.18 2.47 38.94
C ALA A 265 8.02 3.57 39.62
N LYS A 266 8.70 3.23 40.72
CA LYS A 266 9.62 4.15 41.39
C LYS A 266 10.68 4.66 40.38
N PRO A 267 10.80 5.99 40.18
CA PRO A 267 11.62 6.54 39.10
C PRO A 267 13.14 6.36 39.30
N ASP A 268 13.58 6.14 40.53
CA ASP A 268 14.99 5.98 40.90
C ASP A 268 15.47 4.51 40.89
N LEU A 269 14.56 3.55 40.64
CA LEU A 269 14.92 2.15 40.57
C LEU A 269 15.48 1.80 39.19
N GLN A 270 16.72 1.32 39.12
CA GLN A 270 17.27 0.78 37.88
C GLN A 270 16.68 -0.60 37.59
N GLY A 271 16.15 -0.78 36.37
CA GLY A 271 15.52 -2.03 35.95
C GLY A 271 14.23 -2.36 36.71
N PRO A 272 13.23 -1.45 36.77
CA PRO A 272 12.02 -1.71 37.53
C PRO A 272 11.27 -2.93 36.94
N PRO A 273 10.59 -3.72 37.80
CA PRO A 273 9.71 -4.78 37.30
C PRO A 273 8.60 -4.17 36.44
N PRO A 274 8.09 -4.89 35.43
CA PRO A 274 7.02 -4.39 34.58
C PRO A 274 5.79 -4.02 35.41
N THR A 275 5.22 -2.85 35.13
CA THR A 275 4.03 -2.37 35.82
C THR A 275 2.80 -3.22 35.45
N THR A 276 1.73 -3.12 36.25
CA THR A 276 0.48 -3.84 35.95
C THR A 276 -0.07 -3.48 34.57
N VAL A 277 0.04 -2.21 34.17
CA VAL A 277 -0.39 -1.74 32.84
C VAL A 277 0.50 -2.31 31.73
N GLU A 278 1.81 -2.43 31.95
CA GLU A 278 2.72 -3.08 30.99
C GLU A 278 2.42 -4.56 30.80
N TRP A 279 2.07 -5.27 31.88
CA TRP A 279 1.58 -6.65 31.79
C TRP A 279 0.26 -6.75 31.02
N MET A 280 -0.63 -5.75 31.13
CA MET A 280 -1.84 -5.69 30.32
C MET A 280 -1.55 -5.38 28.85
N ILE A 281 -0.53 -4.57 28.54
CA ILE A 281 -0.15 -4.21 27.16
C ILE A 281 0.51 -5.39 26.42
N LEU A 282 1.28 -6.22 27.12
CA LEU A 282 2.08 -7.29 26.52
C LEU A 282 1.29 -8.25 25.61
N PRO A 283 0.09 -8.76 25.97
CA PRO A 283 -0.74 -9.56 25.08
C PRO A 283 -1.10 -8.90 23.75
N TRP A 284 -1.35 -7.57 23.73
CA TRP A 284 -1.62 -6.85 22.48
C TRP A 284 -0.39 -6.82 21.59
N VAL A 285 0.78 -6.52 22.15
CA VAL A 285 2.05 -6.49 21.40
C VAL A 285 2.34 -7.87 20.78
N LEU A 286 2.20 -8.94 21.56
CA LEU A 286 2.37 -10.31 21.04
C LEU A 286 1.34 -10.65 19.94
N GLY A 287 0.09 -10.20 20.11
CA GLY A 287 -0.96 -10.37 19.11
C GLY A 287 -0.67 -9.62 17.80
N PHE A 288 -0.13 -8.39 17.87
CA PHE A 288 0.28 -7.63 16.70
C PHE A 288 1.44 -8.29 15.96
N ILE A 289 2.49 -8.71 16.69
CA ILE A 289 3.63 -9.43 16.10
C ILE A 289 3.16 -10.72 15.41
N TRP A 290 2.29 -11.50 16.05
CA TRP A 290 1.76 -12.72 15.45
C TRP A 290 0.95 -12.45 14.18
N THR A 291 0.11 -11.40 14.19
CA THR A 291 -0.69 -11.00 13.03
C THR A 291 0.21 -10.56 11.88
N GLU A 292 1.26 -9.80 12.16
CA GLU A 292 2.26 -9.33 11.18
C GLU A 292 3.00 -10.51 10.54
N ILE A 293 3.48 -11.46 11.35
CA ILE A 293 4.19 -12.66 10.87
C ILE A 293 3.28 -13.46 9.93
N LYS A 294 2.02 -13.64 10.32
CA LYS A 294 1.05 -14.34 9.49
C LYS A 294 0.80 -13.62 8.16
N GLN A 295 0.60 -12.30 8.19
CA GLN A 295 0.37 -11.51 6.99
C GLN A 295 1.57 -11.54 6.03
N MET A 296 2.79 -11.45 6.56
CA MET A 296 4.02 -11.54 5.78
C MET A 296 4.19 -12.92 5.13
N TRP A 297 3.80 -14.00 5.84
CA TRP A 297 3.86 -15.36 5.32
C TRP A 297 2.80 -15.63 4.23
N ASP A 298 1.57 -15.16 4.44
CA ASP A 298 0.45 -15.44 3.53
C ASP A 298 0.52 -14.61 2.23
N SER A 299 0.95 -13.35 2.29
CA SER A 299 1.02 -12.45 1.11
C SER A 299 2.35 -12.52 0.36
N GLY A 300 3.42 -12.96 1.00
CA GLY A 300 4.78 -12.84 0.48
C GLY A 300 5.42 -11.48 0.75
N PHE A 301 6.76 -11.45 0.76
CA PHE A 301 7.55 -10.28 1.20
C PHE A 301 7.45 -9.07 0.26
N GLN A 302 7.36 -9.31 -1.06
CA GLN A 302 7.35 -8.24 -2.06
C GLN A 302 6.08 -7.37 -1.94
N ASP A 303 4.91 -8.01 -2.03
CA ASP A 303 3.61 -7.34 -1.91
C ASP A 303 3.43 -6.69 -0.51
N TYR A 304 4.11 -7.23 0.51
CA TYR A 304 4.07 -6.68 1.86
C TYR A 304 4.79 -5.33 1.98
N ILE A 305 5.99 -5.17 1.40
CA ILE A 305 6.78 -3.92 1.48
C ILE A 305 6.16 -2.79 0.67
N ASP A 306 5.45 -3.11 -0.42
CA ASP A 306 4.83 -2.10 -1.28
C ASP A 306 3.73 -1.30 -0.56
N ASP A 307 3.17 -1.82 0.54
CA ASP A 307 2.24 -1.09 1.40
C ASP A 307 2.96 -0.34 2.53
N TRP A 308 2.96 1.00 2.43
CA TRP A 308 3.52 1.91 3.44
C TRP A 308 2.97 1.67 4.85
N TRP A 309 1.75 1.19 4.97
CA TRP A 309 1.16 0.88 6.26
C TRP A 309 1.74 -0.35 6.92
N ASN A 310 2.06 -1.38 6.13
CA ASN A 310 2.74 -2.58 6.62
C ASN A 310 4.16 -2.23 7.08
N LEU A 311 4.86 -1.36 6.34
CA LEU A 311 6.17 -0.87 6.76
C LEU A 311 6.10 -0.13 8.11
N MET A 312 5.06 0.69 8.31
CA MET A 312 4.84 1.40 9.58
C MET A 312 4.56 0.44 10.74
N ASP A 313 3.75 -0.60 10.51
CA ASP A 313 3.45 -1.64 11.51
C ASP A 313 4.69 -2.47 11.86
N PHE A 314 5.50 -2.83 10.86
CA PHE A 314 6.79 -3.48 11.07
C PHE A 314 7.73 -2.64 11.95
N ILE A 315 7.88 -1.35 11.65
CA ILE A 315 8.70 -0.43 12.45
C ILE A 315 8.16 -0.36 13.88
N MET A 316 6.85 -0.17 14.06
CA MET A 316 6.20 -0.14 15.37
C MET A 316 6.48 -1.42 16.17
N ASN A 317 6.26 -2.59 15.58
CA ASN A 317 6.46 -3.89 16.24
C ASN A 317 7.93 -4.16 16.55
N SER A 318 8.86 -3.73 15.68
CA SER A 318 10.30 -3.81 15.94
C SER A 318 10.73 -2.95 17.14
N LEU A 319 10.15 -1.75 17.30
CA LEU A 319 10.40 -0.87 18.43
C LEU A 319 9.84 -1.46 19.75
N TYR A 320 8.66 -2.10 19.70
CA TYR A 320 8.12 -2.81 20.86
C TYR A 320 8.99 -4.01 21.26
N LEU A 321 9.48 -4.80 20.30
CA LEU A 321 10.42 -5.90 20.58
C LEU A 321 11.76 -5.40 21.16
N ALA A 322 12.30 -4.30 20.63
CA ALA A 322 13.50 -3.66 21.17
C ALA A 322 13.28 -3.15 22.60
N THR A 323 12.11 -2.58 22.89
CA THR A 323 11.73 -2.12 24.23
C THR A 323 11.67 -3.29 25.22
N ILE A 324 11.00 -4.39 24.85
CA ILE A 324 10.87 -5.58 25.71
C ILE A 324 12.24 -6.19 25.98
N SER A 325 13.08 -6.34 24.95
CA SER A 325 14.42 -6.93 25.12
C SER A 325 15.32 -6.07 26.03
N LEU A 326 15.33 -4.75 25.85
CA LEU A 326 16.09 -3.84 26.72
C LEU A 326 15.57 -3.82 28.15
N LYS A 327 14.26 -3.90 28.38
CA LYS A 327 13.68 -4.01 29.73
C LYS A 327 14.05 -5.31 30.42
N ILE A 328 14.05 -6.43 29.71
CA ILE A 328 14.50 -7.73 30.24
C ILE A 328 15.98 -7.66 30.62
N VAL A 329 16.83 -7.09 29.74
CA VAL A 329 18.26 -6.90 30.02
C VAL A 329 18.48 -5.99 31.23
N ALA A 330 17.72 -4.90 31.33
CA ALA A 330 17.78 -3.98 32.47
C ALA A 330 17.40 -4.69 33.77
N TYR A 331 16.29 -5.43 33.78
CA TYR A 331 15.81 -6.18 34.94
C TYR A 331 16.78 -7.29 35.38
N ALA A 332 17.43 -7.98 34.44
CA ALA A 332 18.35 -9.06 34.76
C ALA A 332 19.71 -8.57 35.30
N LYS A 333 20.19 -7.42 34.85
CA LYS A 333 21.53 -6.90 35.21
C LYS A 333 21.52 -5.84 36.31
N TYR A 334 20.45 -5.06 36.43
CA TYR A 334 20.38 -3.92 37.33
C TYR A 334 19.24 -4.12 38.34
N SER A 335 19.56 -3.94 39.63
CA SER A 335 18.58 -4.01 40.73
C SER A 335 18.91 -2.99 41.82
N GLN A 336 19.68 -1.95 41.48
CA GLN A 336 20.12 -0.92 42.43
C GLN A 336 19.17 0.27 42.42
N ASP A 337 18.85 0.79 43.61
CA ASP A 337 18.14 2.05 43.79
C ASP A 337 19.16 3.19 43.73
N LYS A 338 19.17 3.93 42.61
CA LYS A 338 20.12 5.01 42.35
C LYS A 338 19.34 6.17 41.75
N LEU A 339 19.50 7.36 42.33
CA LEU A 339 18.87 8.58 41.82
C LEU A 339 19.04 8.70 40.30
N ARG A 340 17.94 8.92 39.56
CA ARG A 340 17.93 8.94 38.08
C ARG A 340 18.94 9.91 37.47
N CYS A 341 19.24 11.02 38.16
CA CYS A 341 20.22 12.03 37.71
C CYS A 341 21.65 11.48 37.60
N ASN A 342 21.97 10.40 38.30
CA ASN A 342 23.31 9.79 38.31
C ASN A 342 23.44 8.62 37.32
N TRP A 343 22.42 8.37 36.50
CA TRP A 343 22.47 7.29 35.52
C TRP A 343 23.34 7.67 34.32
N GLU A 344 24.01 6.68 33.74
CA GLU A 344 24.73 6.87 32.48
C GLU A 344 23.78 7.20 31.33
N MET A 345 24.24 8.01 30.38
CA MET A 345 23.40 8.49 29.26
C MET A 345 22.80 7.36 28.42
N TRP A 346 23.54 6.27 28.21
CA TRP A 346 23.13 5.11 27.41
C TRP A 346 22.56 3.97 28.27
N HIS A 347 22.09 4.26 29.48
CA HIS A 347 21.53 3.24 30.37
C HIS A 347 20.34 2.52 29.69
N PRO A 348 20.29 1.16 29.71
CA PRO A 348 19.28 0.39 28.98
C PRO A 348 17.83 0.77 29.29
N THR A 349 17.53 1.15 30.54
CA THR A 349 16.18 1.62 30.93
C THR A 349 15.79 2.92 30.24
N LEU A 350 16.72 3.88 30.09
CA LEU A 350 16.44 5.16 29.42
C LEU A 350 16.21 4.95 27.92
N VAL A 351 17.02 4.10 27.29
CA VAL A 351 16.85 3.74 25.88
C VAL A 351 15.53 3.02 25.67
N ALA A 352 15.15 2.09 26.56
CA ALA A 352 13.88 1.39 26.49
C ALA A 352 12.68 2.34 26.63
N GLU A 353 12.71 3.28 27.58
CA GLU A 353 11.67 4.32 27.72
C GLU A 353 11.54 5.20 26.48
N ALA A 354 12.67 5.60 25.89
CA ALA A 354 12.69 6.39 24.67
C ALA A 354 12.10 5.63 23.47
N LEU A 355 12.51 4.37 23.25
CA LEU A 355 11.98 3.53 22.19
C LEU A 355 10.48 3.25 22.39
N PHE A 356 10.04 3.04 23.64
CA PHE A 356 8.63 2.88 23.97
C PHE A 356 7.81 4.12 23.61
N ALA A 357 8.33 5.32 23.91
CA ALA A 357 7.67 6.57 23.54
C ALA A 357 7.55 6.74 22.02
N ILE A 358 8.61 6.41 21.26
CA ILE A 358 8.59 6.44 19.79
C ILE A 358 7.57 5.42 19.25
N ALA A 359 7.55 4.20 19.78
CA ALA A 359 6.57 3.19 19.41
C ALA A 359 5.12 3.67 19.65
N ASN A 360 4.88 4.38 20.76
CA ASN A 360 3.56 4.93 21.09
C ASN A 360 3.11 6.05 20.13
N ILE A 361 4.05 6.81 19.56
CA ILE A 361 3.75 7.79 18.51
C ILE A 361 3.27 7.06 17.25
N PHE A 362 4.00 6.02 16.81
CA PHE A 362 3.61 5.22 15.65
C PHE A 362 2.27 4.53 15.86
N SER A 363 2.04 3.93 17.03
CA SER A 363 0.75 3.29 17.32
C SER A 363 -0.41 4.30 17.29
N SER A 364 -0.23 5.50 17.82
CA SER A 364 -1.26 6.54 17.75
C SER A 364 -1.51 7.00 16.31
N LEU A 365 -0.45 7.16 15.51
CA LEU A 365 -0.54 7.55 14.09
C LEU A 365 -1.25 6.49 13.23
N ARG A 366 -1.17 5.20 13.59
CA ARG A 366 -1.83 4.11 12.86
C ARG A 366 -3.36 4.26 12.81
N LEU A 367 -3.97 5.03 13.71
CA LEU A 367 -5.41 5.35 13.65
C LEU A 367 -5.83 6.04 12.34
N ILE A 368 -4.92 6.77 11.70
CA ILE A 368 -5.20 7.50 10.45
C ILE A 368 -5.71 6.55 9.36
N CYS A 369 -5.27 5.28 9.35
CA CYS A 369 -5.66 4.28 8.36
C CYS A 369 -7.16 3.97 8.40
N LEU A 370 -7.76 4.04 9.60
CA LEU A 370 -9.18 3.78 9.80
C LEU A 370 -10.05 4.86 9.15
N PHE A 371 -9.49 6.03 8.83
CA PHE A 371 -10.23 7.11 8.17
C PHE A 371 -10.67 6.75 6.75
N THR A 372 -10.01 5.78 6.10
CA THR A 372 -10.41 5.24 4.78
C THR A 372 -11.84 4.68 4.77
N ALA A 373 -12.31 4.16 5.91
CA ALA A 373 -13.66 3.62 6.04
C ALA A 373 -14.75 4.71 6.13
N ASN A 374 -14.38 5.96 6.40
CA ASN A 374 -15.33 7.07 6.50
C ASN A 374 -15.44 7.81 5.16
N SER A 375 -16.68 8.02 4.69
CA SER A 375 -16.96 8.69 3.42
C SER A 375 -16.46 10.14 3.34
N HIS A 376 -16.32 10.82 4.48
CA HIS A 376 -15.83 12.21 4.51
C HIS A 376 -14.31 12.31 4.70
N LEU A 377 -13.73 11.50 5.59
CA LEU A 377 -12.29 11.58 5.91
C LEU A 377 -11.42 10.77 4.95
N GLY A 378 -11.96 9.73 4.31
CA GLY A 378 -11.24 8.86 3.39
C GLY A 378 -10.62 9.62 2.21
N PRO A 379 -11.38 10.40 1.43
CA PRO A 379 -10.82 11.16 0.31
C PRO A 379 -9.72 12.14 0.72
N LEU A 380 -9.87 12.79 1.88
CA LEU A 380 -8.87 13.71 2.43
C LEU A 380 -7.58 12.98 2.80
N GLN A 381 -7.69 11.83 3.47
CA GLN A 381 -6.54 11.00 3.84
C GLN A 381 -5.80 10.45 2.61
N ILE A 382 -6.51 10.01 1.58
CA ILE A 382 -5.90 9.55 0.32
C ILE A 382 -5.20 10.70 -0.41
N SER A 383 -5.79 11.90 -0.42
CA SER A 383 -5.15 13.10 -0.99
C SER A 383 -3.87 13.46 -0.24
N LEU A 384 -3.90 13.46 1.08
CA LEU A 384 -2.71 13.69 1.93
C LEU A 384 -1.58 12.70 1.63
N GLY A 385 -1.92 11.41 1.53
CA GLY A 385 -0.94 10.36 1.23
C GLY A 385 -0.28 10.55 -0.14
N ARG A 386 -1.02 10.99 -1.17
CA ARG A 386 -0.45 11.25 -2.50
C ARG A 386 0.48 12.47 -2.53
N MET A 387 0.12 13.53 -1.80
CA MET A 387 0.96 14.74 -1.72
C MET A 387 2.28 14.50 -0.96
N LEU A 388 2.33 13.50 -0.08
CA LEU A 388 3.53 13.17 0.71
C LEU A 388 4.73 12.84 -0.18
N LEU A 389 4.52 12.17 -1.32
CA LEU A 389 5.58 11.87 -2.28
C LEU A 389 6.19 13.13 -2.88
N ASP A 390 5.39 14.19 -3.10
CA ASP A 390 5.90 15.46 -3.60
C ASP A 390 6.61 16.24 -2.49
N ILE A 391 6.10 16.20 -1.25
CA ILE A 391 6.76 16.78 -0.08
C ILE A 391 8.17 16.19 0.11
N LEU A 392 8.33 14.87 -0.05
CA LEU A 392 9.65 14.21 0.05
C LEU A 392 10.63 14.69 -1.03
N LYS A 393 10.16 14.95 -2.26
CA LYS A 393 11.01 15.53 -3.32
C LYS A 393 11.48 16.94 -2.96
N PHE A 394 10.60 17.78 -2.42
CA PHE A 394 10.97 19.11 -1.96
C PHE A 394 11.91 19.08 -0.75
N LEU A 395 11.68 18.14 0.18
CA LEU A 395 12.55 17.94 1.34
C LEU A 395 13.98 17.60 0.92
N PHE A 396 14.17 16.83 -0.15
CA PHE A 396 15.50 16.51 -0.68
C PHE A 396 16.28 17.77 -1.11
N ILE A 397 15.64 18.68 -1.84
CA ILE A 397 16.24 19.97 -2.23
C ILE A 397 16.53 20.82 -1.00
N TYR A 398 15.59 20.87 -0.05
CA TYR A 398 15.77 21.61 1.20
C TYR A 398 16.97 21.08 2.02
N CYS A 399 17.14 19.76 2.12
CA CYS A 399 18.28 19.15 2.81
C CYS A 399 19.62 19.54 2.19
N LEU A 400 19.72 19.65 0.86
CA LEU A 400 20.94 20.10 0.18
C LEU A 400 21.28 21.53 0.58
N VAL A 401 20.29 22.43 0.55
CA VAL A 401 20.48 23.83 0.97
C VAL A 401 20.88 23.89 2.45
N LEU A 402 20.19 23.16 3.32
CA LEU A 402 20.50 23.11 4.75
C LEU A 402 21.92 22.64 5.01
N LEU A 403 22.40 21.60 4.33
CA LEU A 403 23.77 21.10 4.46
C LEU A 403 24.81 22.11 3.95
N ALA A 404 24.54 22.81 2.84
CA ALA A 404 25.43 23.84 2.33
C ALA A 404 25.61 25.00 3.34
N PHE A 405 24.51 25.48 3.92
CA PHE A 405 24.56 26.51 4.97
C PHE A 405 25.17 25.99 6.27
N ALA A 406 24.87 24.77 6.69
CA ALA A 406 25.46 24.15 7.88
C ALA A 406 26.99 24.05 7.76
N ASN A 407 27.50 23.65 6.59
CA ASN A 407 28.94 23.61 6.33
C ASN A 407 29.57 25.01 6.36
N GLY A 408 28.93 26.00 5.73
CA GLY A 408 29.42 27.39 5.73
C GLY A 408 29.45 28.01 7.14
N LEU A 409 28.38 27.81 7.91
CA LEU A 409 28.29 28.32 9.28
C LEU A 409 29.23 27.61 10.24
N ASN A 410 29.34 26.27 10.16
CA ASN A 410 30.29 25.53 10.98
C ASN A 410 31.73 25.97 10.65
N GLN A 411 32.09 26.10 9.37
CA GLN A 411 33.43 26.57 8.97
C GLN A 411 33.76 27.97 9.51
N LEU A 412 32.76 28.87 9.57
CA LEU A 412 32.94 30.22 10.09
C LEU A 412 33.06 30.24 11.62
N TYR A 413 32.24 29.46 12.33
CA TYR A 413 32.10 29.52 13.78
C TYR A 413 32.87 28.44 14.56
N PHE A 414 33.54 27.52 13.87
CA PHE A 414 34.27 26.41 14.49
C PHE A 414 35.35 26.87 15.48
N TYR A 415 36.06 27.98 15.19
CA TYR A 415 37.14 28.49 16.07
C TYR A 415 36.65 29.15 17.35
N TYR A 416 35.36 29.52 17.43
CA TYR A 416 34.79 30.27 18.56
C TYR A 416 34.09 29.35 19.58
N GLU A 417 34.52 28.10 19.69
CA GLU A 417 34.01 27.19 20.72
C GLU A 417 34.38 27.72 22.12
N THR A 418 33.36 28.06 22.91
CA THR A 418 33.54 28.49 24.31
C THR A 418 33.35 27.31 25.24
N LYS A 419 34.33 27.08 26.13
CA LYS A 419 34.27 26.07 27.20
C LYS A 419 33.95 26.66 28.57
N ASP A 420 33.48 27.91 28.60
CA ASP A 420 33.17 28.61 29.84
C ASP A 420 32.24 27.74 30.69
N GLY A 421 32.49 27.70 32.00
CA GLY A 421 31.96 26.76 33.00
C GLY A 421 30.45 26.75 33.23
N ASN A 422 29.66 26.98 32.18
CA ASN A 422 28.24 26.74 32.12
C ASN A 422 27.97 25.24 32.28
N THR A 423 27.07 24.93 33.20
CA THR A 423 26.59 23.56 33.48
C THR A 423 25.83 22.95 32.30
N CYS A 424 25.48 23.73 31.27
CA CYS A 424 24.75 23.32 30.08
C CYS A 424 25.39 23.91 28.81
N THR A 425 25.68 23.06 27.83
CA THR A 425 26.20 23.45 26.51
C THR A 425 25.25 23.07 25.37
N GLY A 426 25.07 23.97 24.41
CA GLY A 426 24.32 23.76 23.16
C GLY A 426 23.06 24.60 23.01
N ILE A 427 22.36 24.39 21.89
CA ILE A 427 21.17 25.16 21.49
C ILE A 427 19.92 24.92 22.36
N ARG A 428 19.90 23.84 23.15
CA ARG A 428 18.76 23.47 24.01
C ARG A 428 18.89 24.02 25.44
N CYS A 429 19.95 24.78 25.74
CA CYS A 429 20.12 25.43 27.04
C CYS A 429 19.25 26.69 27.16
N SER A 430 18.98 27.13 28.39
CA SER A 430 18.20 28.35 28.67
C SER A 430 18.80 29.58 28.00
N HIS A 431 20.13 29.70 28.05
CA HIS A 431 20.91 30.60 27.23
C HIS A 431 21.59 29.80 26.13
N GLN A 432 21.16 30.02 24.89
CA GLN A 432 21.73 29.35 23.72
C GLN A 432 23.20 29.71 23.59
N ASN A 433 24.06 28.69 23.59
CA ASN A 433 25.49 28.83 23.43
C ASN A 433 26.01 27.79 22.42
N ASN A 434 27.18 28.06 21.82
CA ASN A 434 27.85 27.16 20.87
C ASN A 434 26.93 26.64 19.76
N ALA A 435 26.05 27.48 19.20
CA ALA A 435 24.98 27.07 18.28
C ALA A 435 25.49 26.49 16.95
N PHE A 436 26.64 26.97 16.47
CA PHE A 436 27.27 26.58 15.21
C PHE A 436 28.63 25.89 15.43
N SER A 437 28.94 25.52 16.67
CA SER A 437 30.18 24.83 17.03
C SER A 437 29.84 23.38 17.38
N THR A 438 30.57 22.43 16.81
CA THR A 438 30.39 21.00 17.10
C THR A 438 31.37 20.57 18.18
N GLN A 439 30.86 20.08 19.32
CA GLN A 439 31.71 19.44 20.32
C GLN A 439 32.29 18.17 19.72
N VAL A 440 33.60 18.14 19.49
CA VAL A 440 34.31 16.89 19.22
C VAL A 440 34.29 16.10 20.53
N LEU A 441 33.41 15.11 20.61
CA LEU A 441 33.45 14.08 21.65
C LEU A 441 34.87 13.49 21.65
N LYS A 442 35.66 13.81 22.68
CA LYS A 442 36.96 13.18 22.94
C LYS A 442 36.77 11.97 23.84
#